data_AF-A0AAW3WI30-F1
#
_entry.id   AF-A0AAW3WI30-F1
#
_cell.length_a   1.000
_cell.length_b   1.000
_cell.length_c   1.000
_cell.angle_alpha   90.00
_cell.angle_beta   90.00
_cell.angle_gamma   90.00
#
_symmetry.space_group_name_H-M   'P 1'
#
loop_
_entity.id
_entity.type
_entity.pdbx_description
1 polymer ?
#
loop_
_entity_poly.entity_id
_entity_poly.type
_entity_poly.pdbx_seq_one_letter_code
_entity_poly.pdbx_strand_id
1 'polypeptide(L)'
;KLMKEKEINCEVSLEKEPHDETVGIKKSGCHGFCEMGPLVRIEPFGYLYIKVKPEDCAEILEKTIINDECVERLAYTKNGEIYKKQEEIPFYKKQTRLALEHCGHIDATSIEEYLAIDGYSAFEKVLFDMKADEVIKEIEESNLRGRGGGGFPAGRKWSQVSRQKEEIRYIVCNGDEGDPGAFMDRSIMEGDPHRMLEGMMIAGVACGAQKGYIYVRAEYPLAVSRLSNAIEQARKYGILGENILGTGFSFDLQINRGAGAFVCGEGSALTASIEGKRGMPRVKPPRTVEQGLFGKPTVLNNVETFANVPIVINKGAEWYRSIGPENSPGTKAFALTGNIENTGLIEVPMGTTLREVIFDIGGGIRDGKKFKAVQIGGPSGGCLTAEHLDLPLDFDSLKKAGAMIGSGGLVVMDEDTCMVEVAR
;
A
#
# COMPACT_ATOMS: atom_id res chain seq x y z
N LYS A 1 24.49 -25.78 8.00
CA LYS A 1 24.78 -27.22 8.27
C LYS A 1 24.32 -28.10 7.10
N LEU A 2 23.03 -28.09 6.75
CA LEU A 2 22.47 -28.78 5.57
C LEU A 2 23.17 -28.46 4.24
N MET A 3 23.51 -27.19 3.97
CA MET A 3 24.23 -26.81 2.73
C MET A 3 25.64 -27.41 2.65
N LYS A 4 26.32 -27.50 3.80
CA LYS A 4 27.64 -28.13 3.92
C LYS A 4 27.57 -29.65 3.74
N GLU A 5 26.46 -30.27 4.18
CA GLU A 5 26.17 -31.70 3.97
C GLU A 5 25.82 -32.03 2.50
N LYS A 6 25.39 -31.03 1.72
CA LYS A 6 25.07 -31.18 0.28
C LYS A 6 26.13 -30.61 -0.66
N GLU A 7 27.32 -30.26 -0.16
CA GLU A 7 28.41 -29.63 -0.94
C GLU A 7 28.00 -28.33 -1.67
N ILE A 8 26.98 -27.63 -1.15
CA ILE A 8 26.56 -26.33 -1.66
C ILE A 8 27.43 -25.28 -0.97
N ASN A 9 28.35 -24.69 -1.73
CA ASN A 9 29.16 -23.57 -1.27
C ASN A 9 28.27 -22.32 -1.15
N CYS A 10 27.98 -21.91 0.07
CA CYS A 10 27.35 -20.63 0.37
C CYS A 10 28.29 -19.77 1.20
N GLU A 11 28.61 -18.59 0.67
CA GLU A 11 29.28 -17.52 1.38
C GLU A 11 28.20 -16.50 1.79
N VAL A 12 28.21 -16.09 3.05
CA VAL A 12 27.39 -14.98 3.53
C VAL A 12 28.35 -13.83 3.80
N SER A 13 28.46 -12.91 2.85
CA SER A 13 29.17 -11.66 3.02
C SER A 13 28.19 -10.58 3.50
N LEU A 14 28.54 -9.88 4.57
CA LEU A 14 27.85 -8.65 4.94
C LEU A 14 28.28 -7.57 3.94
N GLU A 15 27.53 -7.40 2.85
CA GLU A 15 27.69 -6.23 2.00
C GLU A 15 27.13 -5.02 2.74
N LYS A 16 28.00 -4.07 3.08
CA LYS A 16 27.55 -2.73 3.44
C LYS A 16 27.01 -2.12 2.16
N GLU A 17 25.76 -1.66 2.16
CA GLU A 17 25.24 -0.86 1.05
C GLU A 17 26.26 0.22 0.64
N PRO A 18 26.34 0.55 -0.66
CA PRO A 18 27.48 1.23 -1.25
C PRO A 18 27.48 2.69 -0.82
N HIS A 19 27.98 2.93 0.38
CA HIS A 19 28.57 4.19 0.74
C HIS A 19 30.02 3.84 1.00
N ASP A 20 30.80 3.78 -0.08
CA ASP A 20 32.27 3.78 -0.04
C ASP A 20 32.79 5.01 0.75
N GLU A 21 31.91 5.99 1.03
CA GLU A 21 32.08 7.12 1.93
C GLU A 21 31.19 7.00 3.19
N THR A 22 31.55 7.68 4.28
CA THR A 22 30.94 7.53 5.61
C THR A 22 29.47 7.98 5.73
N VAL A 23 28.86 8.57 4.69
CA VAL A 23 27.49 9.12 4.71
C VAL A 23 26.70 8.68 3.48
N GLY A 24 25.51 8.15 3.69
CA GLY A 24 24.59 7.68 2.66
C GLY A 24 23.46 8.62 2.32
N ILE A 25 23.09 8.72 1.04
CA ILE A 25 21.89 9.44 0.57
C ILE A 25 20.98 8.46 -0.15
N LYS A 26 19.76 8.30 0.37
CA LYS A 26 18.75 7.35 -0.11
C LYS A 26 17.52 8.07 -0.62
N LYS A 27 16.85 7.52 -1.64
CA LYS A 27 15.60 8.06 -2.18
C LYS A 27 14.41 7.26 -1.67
N SER A 28 13.97 7.60 -0.46
CA SER A 28 12.86 6.93 0.17
C SER A 28 11.51 7.14 -0.55
N GLY A 29 10.52 6.36 -0.12
CA GLY A 29 9.11 6.56 -0.43
C GLY A 29 8.47 7.75 0.29
N CYS A 30 7.18 7.99 0.00
CA CYS A 30 6.42 9.00 0.72
C CYS A 30 6.30 8.66 2.21
N HIS A 31 6.67 9.58 3.10
CA HIS A 31 6.49 9.41 4.54
C HIS A 31 5.04 9.62 4.98
N GLY A 32 4.18 10.21 4.14
CA GLY A 32 2.76 10.42 4.40
C GLY A 32 2.36 11.79 4.92
N PHE A 33 3.22 12.55 5.62
CA PHE A 33 2.85 13.88 6.14
C PHE A 33 3.05 14.99 5.08
N CYS A 34 2.18 14.99 4.07
CA CYS A 34 2.30 15.84 2.88
C CYS A 34 2.38 17.34 3.19
N GLU A 35 1.63 17.82 4.18
CA GLU A 35 1.63 19.24 4.61
C GLU A 35 3.00 19.75 5.09
N MET A 36 3.88 18.83 5.51
CA MET A 36 5.20 19.14 6.07
C MET A 36 6.35 18.88 5.10
N GLY A 37 6.07 18.47 3.86
CA GLY A 37 7.11 18.25 2.85
C GLY A 37 7.80 19.54 2.37
N PRO A 38 9.02 19.46 1.80
CA PRO A 38 9.88 18.27 1.67
C PRO A 38 10.41 17.76 3.02
N LEU A 39 10.54 16.44 3.15
CA LEU A 39 10.97 15.76 4.37
C LEU A 39 12.37 15.18 4.20
N VAL A 40 13.22 15.33 5.21
CA VAL A 40 14.56 14.70 5.26
C VAL A 40 14.69 13.93 6.57
N ARG A 41 14.93 12.63 6.47
CA ARG A 41 15.15 11.74 7.62
C ARG A 41 16.63 11.45 7.77
N ILE A 42 17.15 11.54 8.99
CA ILE A 42 18.55 11.28 9.31
C ILE A 42 18.64 10.02 10.17
N GLU A 43 19.29 8.99 9.62
CA GLU A 43 19.60 7.76 10.34
C GLU A 43 21.06 7.76 10.82
N PRO A 44 21.38 7.11 11.97
CA PRO A 44 20.50 6.31 12.83
C PRO A 44 19.73 7.13 13.89
N PHE A 45 19.85 8.46 13.89
CA PHE A 45 19.25 9.31 14.92
C PHE A 45 17.72 9.31 14.92
N GLY A 46 17.12 9.03 13.76
CA GLY A 46 15.68 9.09 13.53
C GLY A 46 15.13 10.52 13.42
N TYR A 47 16.00 11.53 13.25
CA TYR A 47 15.54 12.90 13.12
C TYR A 47 14.74 13.10 11.84
N LEU A 48 13.59 13.78 11.94
CA LEU A 48 12.77 14.14 10.79
C LEU A 48 12.73 15.66 10.64
N TYR A 49 13.40 16.15 9.61
CA TYR A 49 13.37 17.55 9.22
C TYR A 49 12.23 17.80 8.24
N ILE A 50 11.48 18.86 8.50
CA ILE A 50 10.30 19.27 7.74
C ILE A 50 10.55 20.55 6.95
N LYS A 51 9.84 20.70 5.82
CA LYS A 51 9.89 21.88 4.94
C LYS A 51 11.32 22.30 4.57
N VAL A 52 12.22 21.32 4.41
CA VAL A 52 13.64 21.54 4.13
C VAL A 52 13.81 22.21 2.77
N LYS A 53 14.67 23.21 2.71
CA LYS A 53 15.03 23.95 1.50
C LYS A 53 16.52 23.78 1.17
N PRO A 54 16.95 24.05 -0.08
CA PRO A 54 18.36 23.98 -0.46
C PRO A 54 19.29 24.81 0.44
N GLU A 55 18.80 25.93 0.98
CA GLU A 55 19.59 26.80 1.86
C GLU A 55 19.83 26.19 3.25
N ASP A 56 19.01 25.23 3.68
CA ASP A 56 19.15 24.53 4.97
C ASP A 56 20.25 23.46 4.93
N CYS A 57 20.67 23.00 3.74
CA CYS A 57 21.61 21.89 3.57
C CYS A 57 22.96 22.13 4.27
N ALA A 58 23.47 23.36 4.23
CA ALA A 58 24.74 23.70 4.88
C ALA A 58 24.65 23.56 6.40
N GLU A 59 23.54 23.99 7.02
CA GLU A 59 23.33 23.85 8.46
C GLU A 59 23.11 22.39 8.86
N ILE A 60 22.37 21.61 8.07
CA ILE A 60 22.17 20.17 8.32
C ILE A 60 23.51 19.42 8.27
N LEU A 61 24.36 19.71 7.29
CA LEU A 61 25.68 19.11 7.18
C LEU A 61 26.55 19.45 8.39
N GLU A 62 26.67 20.74 8.70
CA GLU A 62 27.51 21.23 9.79
C GLU A 62 27.02 20.71 11.15
N LYS A 63 25.74 20.87 11.47
CA LYS A 63 25.24 20.51 12.80
C LYS A 63 24.97 19.02 12.93
N THR A 64 24.22 18.43 12.00
CA THR A 64 23.70 17.08 12.18
C THR A 64 24.66 16.01 11.70
N ILE A 65 25.26 16.17 10.53
CA ILE A 65 26.10 15.12 9.94
C ILE A 65 27.51 15.14 10.55
N ILE A 66 28.06 16.32 10.83
CA ILE A 66 29.43 16.46 11.36
C ILE A 66 29.45 16.46 12.90
N ASN A 67 28.48 17.14 13.54
CA ASN A 67 28.49 17.35 15.00
C ASN A 67 27.41 16.56 15.77
N ASP A 68 26.63 15.70 15.10
CA ASP A 68 25.55 14.89 15.70
C ASP A 68 24.47 15.73 16.45
N GLU A 69 24.29 16.99 16.06
CA GLU A 69 23.33 17.92 16.66
C GLU A 69 22.05 18.07 15.81
N CYS A 70 20.90 18.02 16.49
CA CYS A 70 19.61 18.25 15.84
C CYS A 70 19.41 19.73 15.50
N VAL A 71 19.04 20.03 14.25
CA VAL A 71 18.60 21.37 13.86
C VAL A 71 17.15 21.58 14.30
N GLU A 72 16.94 21.99 15.55
CA GLU A 72 15.61 22.03 16.18
C GLU A 72 14.59 22.91 15.42
N ARG A 73 15.04 23.98 14.75
CA ARG A 73 14.17 24.83 13.91
C ARG A 73 13.57 24.10 12.70
N LEU A 74 14.17 22.99 12.28
CA LEU A 74 13.70 22.13 11.19
C LEU A 74 12.91 20.93 11.71
N ALA A 75 12.85 20.70 13.01
CA ALA A 75 12.02 19.67 13.61
C ALA A 75 10.55 20.12 13.68
N TYR A 76 9.63 19.17 13.72
CA TYR A 76 8.20 19.49 13.83
C TYR A 76 7.90 20.14 15.18
N THR A 77 7.18 21.26 15.17
CA THR A 77 6.80 21.97 16.39
C THR A 77 5.29 22.15 16.46
N LYS A 78 4.70 21.81 17.61
CA LYS A 78 3.27 22.05 17.88
C LYS A 78 3.08 22.46 19.33
N ASN A 79 2.31 23.54 19.58
CA ASN A 79 2.02 24.06 20.92
C ASN A 79 3.28 24.33 21.78
N GLY A 80 4.39 24.72 21.16
CA GLY A 80 5.66 24.98 21.85
C GLY A 80 6.50 23.73 22.17
N GLU A 81 6.01 22.53 21.83
CA GLU A 81 6.76 21.28 21.94
C GLU A 81 7.43 20.94 20.61
N ILE A 82 8.71 20.54 20.69
CA ILE A 82 9.54 20.16 19.53
C ILE A 82 9.62 18.63 19.49
N TYR A 83 9.23 18.06 18.36
CA TYR A 83 9.25 16.63 18.09
C TYR A 83 10.37 16.34 17.09
N LYS A 84 11.46 15.75 17.58
CA LYS A 84 12.67 15.54 16.77
C LYS A 84 12.52 14.33 15.87
N LYS A 85 11.80 13.31 16.31
CA LYS A 85 11.66 12.04 15.61
C LYS A 85 10.27 11.84 15.01
N GLN A 86 10.21 11.14 13.88
CA GLN A 86 8.96 10.82 13.20
C GLN A 86 7.95 10.16 14.14
N GLU A 87 8.41 9.21 14.95
CA GLU A 87 7.60 8.37 15.83
C GLU A 87 7.00 9.15 17.03
N GLU A 88 7.56 10.33 17.33
CA GLU A 88 7.09 11.21 18.40
C GLU A 88 5.96 12.15 17.93
N ILE A 89 5.95 12.50 16.64
CA ILE A 89 5.00 13.45 16.06
C ILE A 89 3.57 12.90 16.16
N PRO A 90 2.61 13.66 16.69
CA PRO A 90 1.23 13.18 16.89
C PRO A 90 0.55 12.63 15.63
N PHE A 91 0.86 13.18 14.45
CA PHE A 91 0.37 12.70 13.16
C PHE A 91 0.73 11.23 12.91
N TYR A 92 1.96 10.81 13.25
CA TYR A 92 2.44 9.44 13.04
C TYR A 92 2.14 8.54 14.23
N LYS A 93 2.31 9.04 15.45
CA LYS A 93 2.18 8.27 16.69
C LYS A 93 0.81 7.62 16.88
N LYS A 94 -0.24 8.22 16.32
CA LYS A 94 -1.63 7.71 16.40
C LYS A 94 -2.00 6.75 15.26
N GLN A 95 -1.05 6.38 14.40
CA GLN A 95 -1.27 5.47 13.28
C GLN A 95 -0.84 4.04 13.62
N THR A 96 -1.37 3.07 12.89
CA THR A 96 -0.90 1.68 12.86
C THR A 96 -0.52 1.36 11.42
N ARG A 97 0.76 1.56 11.08
CA ARG A 97 1.26 1.38 9.71
C ARG A 97 1.67 -0.07 9.50
N LEU A 98 0.89 -0.81 8.73
CA LEU A 98 1.21 -2.16 8.29
C LEU A 98 1.56 -2.13 6.80
N ALA A 99 0.63 -1.77 5.92
CA ALA A 99 0.87 -1.70 4.48
C ALA A 99 1.89 -0.61 4.09
N LEU A 100 1.99 0.44 4.91
CA LEU A 100 2.90 1.58 4.70
C LEU A 100 4.11 1.57 5.64
N GLU A 101 4.38 0.45 6.32
CA GLU A 101 5.42 0.32 7.35
C GLU A 101 6.79 0.80 6.87
N HIS A 102 7.18 0.45 5.64
CA HIS A 102 8.51 0.76 5.12
C HIS A 102 8.57 2.07 4.33
N CYS A 103 7.41 2.66 3.99
CA CYS A 103 7.37 3.88 3.19
C CYS A 103 7.97 5.06 3.97
N GLY A 104 9.12 5.55 3.50
CA GLY A 104 9.90 6.60 4.16
C GLY A 104 11.06 6.08 5.03
N HIS A 105 11.22 4.75 5.15
CA HIS A 105 12.25 4.11 5.96
C HIS A 105 13.31 3.39 5.12
N ILE A 106 12.95 2.89 3.94
CA ILE A 106 13.87 2.25 3.00
C ILE A 106 14.00 3.05 1.70
N ASP A 107 15.10 2.84 0.96
CA ASP A 107 15.18 3.25 -0.44
C ASP A 107 14.20 2.42 -1.28
N ALA A 108 13.24 3.10 -1.89
CA ALA A 108 12.18 2.47 -2.67
C ALA A 108 12.66 1.86 -4.00
N THR A 109 13.96 1.98 -4.30
CA THR A 109 14.61 1.45 -5.50
C THR A 109 15.67 0.38 -5.22
N SER A 110 15.84 -0.02 -3.95
CA SER A 110 16.78 -1.06 -3.51
C SER A 110 16.02 -2.34 -3.13
N ILE A 111 16.30 -3.45 -3.81
CA ILE A 111 15.79 -4.77 -3.41
C ILE A 111 16.53 -5.25 -2.16
N GLU A 112 17.79 -4.86 -2.04
CA GLU A 112 18.71 -5.21 -0.96
C GLU A 112 18.22 -4.64 0.38
N GLU A 113 17.75 -3.38 0.40
CA GLU A 113 17.12 -2.82 1.61
C GLU A 113 15.83 -3.54 1.98
N TYR A 114 15.01 -3.90 0.99
CA TYR A 114 13.79 -4.67 1.24
C TYR A 114 14.12 -6.06 1.84
N LEU A 115 15.12 -6.75 1.29
CA LEU A 115 15.62 -8.02 1.85
C LEU A 115 16.20 -7.84 3.27
N ALA A 116 16.89 -6.74 3.55
CA ALA A 116 17.50 -6.47 4.84
C ALA A 116 16.49 -6.27 5.98
N ILE A 117 15.24 -5.95 5.65
CA ILE A 117 14.13 -5.81 6.60
C ILE A 117 13.16 -7.01 6.53
N ASP A 118 13.68 -8.19 6.21
CA ASP A 118 12.94 -9.45 6.09
C ASP A 118 11.94 -9.50 4.91
N GLY A 119 12.08 -8.63 3.91
CA GLY A 119 11.32 -8.71 2.67
C GLY A 119 11.55 -10.02 1.94
N TYR A 120 10.51 -10.54 1.27
CA TYR A 120 10.50 -11.87 0.63
C TYR A 120 10.52 -13.09 1.56
N SER A 121 10.61 -12.91 2.88
CA SER A 121 10.51 -14.02 3.85
C SER A 121 9.15 -14.73 3.80
N ALA A 122 8.05 -14.01 3.54
CA ALA A 122 6.74 -14.63 3.42
C ALA A 122 6.65 -15.48 2.16
N PHE A 123 7.24 -15.00 1.07
CA PHE A 123 7.31 -15.75 -0.18
C PHE A 123 8.21 -16.99 -0.07
N GLU A 124 9.36 -16.88 0.61
CA GLU A 124 10.22 -18.04 0.93
C GLU A 124 9.42 -19.09 1.71
N LYS A 125 8.77 -18.70 2.81
CA LYS A 125 7.91 -19.59 3.61
C LYS A 125 6.82 -20.25 2.76
N VAL A 126 6.19 -19.50 1.86
CA VAL A 126 5.15 -20.01 0.95
C VAL A 126 5.71 -21.04 -0.05
N LEU A 127 6.94 -20.84 -0.54
CA LEU A 127 7.57 -21.75 -1.49
C LEU A 127 8.03 -23.06 -0.86
N PHE A 128 8.58 -23.01 0.35
CA PHE A 128 9.27 -24.15 0.94
C PHE A 128 8.50 -24.84 2.08
N ASP A 129 7.67 -24.10 2.80
CA ASP A 129 7.07 -24.58 4.06
C ASP A 129 5.54 -24.71 4.01
N MET A 130 4.89 -24.19 2.96
CA MET A 130 3.42 -24.20 2.84
C MET A 130 2.94 -24.83 1.53
N LYS A 131 1.79 -25.49 1.59
CA LYS A 131 1.05 -25.91 0.39
C LYS A 131 0.12 -24.78 -0.08
N ALA A 132 -0.19 -24.74 -1.36
CA ALA A 132 -1.10 -23.75 -1.95
C ALA A 132 -2.45 -23.63 -1.21
N ASP A 133 -3.06 -24.75 -0.81
CA ASP A 133 -4.32 -24.75 -0.05
C ASP A 133 -4.17 -24.18 1.37
N GLU A 134 -3.00 -24.35 2.01
CA GLU A 134 -2.71 -23.77 3.32
C GLU A 134 -2.54 -22.25 3.20
N VAL A 135 -1.92 -21.76 2.13
CA VAL A 135 -1.81 -20.32 1.85
C VAL A 135 -3.20 -19.69 1.65
N ILE A 136 -4.06 -20.33 0.84
CA ILE A 136 -5.43 -19.85 0.64
C ILE A 136 -6.20 -19.84 1.96
N LYS A 137 -6.07 -20.91 2.75
CA LYS A 137 -6.71 -21.03 4.05
C LYS A 137 -6.25 -19.93 5.01
N GLU A 138 -4.95 -19.66 5.09
CA GLU A 138 -4.40 -18.59 5.94
C GLU A 138 -4.99 -17.21 5.58
N ILE A 139 -5.09 -16.91 4.28
CA ILE A 139 -5.65 -15.64 3.79
C ILE A 139 -7.17 -15.59 3.95
N GLU A 140 -7.86 -16.73 3.91
CA GLU A 140 -9.30 -16.82 4.20
C GLU A 140 -9.57 -16.63 5.70
N GLU A 141 -8.80 -17.29 6.55
CA GLU A 141 -8.90 -17.19 8.00
C GLU A 141 -8.52 -15.80 8.49
N SER A 142 -7.57 -15.10 7.87
CA SER A 142 -7.25 -13.71 8.24
C SER A 142 -8.41 -12.76 7.99
N ASN A 143 -9.41 -13.17 7.20
CA ASN A 143 -10.53 -12.35 6.75
C ASN A 143 -10.06 -11.02 6.12
N LEU A 144 -8.91 -11.03 5.43
CA LEU A 144 -8.48 -9.90 4.61
C LEU A 144 -9.55 -9.60 3.54
N ARG A 145 -10.14 -8.41 3.63
CA ARG A 145 -11.12 -7.92 2.66
C ARG A 145 -10.44 -7.01 1.64
N GLY A 146 -10.81 -7.14 0.37
CA GLY A 146 -10.22 -6.36 -0.73
C GLY A 146 -10.32 -4.85 -0.48
N ARG A 147 -9.17 -4.17 -0.49
CA ARG A 147 -9.00 -2.76 -0.12
C ARG A 147 -9.36 -1.75 -1.21
N GLY A 148 -9.67 -2.20 -2.42
CA GLY A 148 -10.17 -1.36 -3.52
C GLY A 148 -11.67 -1.00 -3.42
N GLY A 149 -12.24 -0.92 -2.22
CA GLY A 149 -13.61 -0.43 -1.97
C GLY A 149 -14.69 -1.48 -1.75
N GLY A 150 -14.79 -2.50 -2.61
CA GLY A 150 -15.89 -3.47 -2.53
C GLY A 150 -15.85 -4.43 -1.32
N GLY A 151 -14.71 -4.53 -0.63
CA GLY A 151 -14.59 -5.32 0.60
C GLY A 151 -14.89 -6.81 0.45
N PHE A 152 -14.70 -7.41 -0.73
CA PHE A 152 -14.89 -8.85 -0.91
C PHE A 152 -13.74 -9.63 -0.26
N PRO A 153 -13.99 -10.74 0.48
CA PRO A 153 -12.92 -11.52 1.12
C PRO A 153 -11.89 -12.05 0.11
N ALA A 154 -10.61 -11.76 0.34
CA ALA A 154 -9.52 -12.10 -0.56
C ALA A 154 -9.31 -13.62 -0.66
N GLY A 155 -9.22 -14.32 0.48
CA GLY A 155 -9.02 -15.78 0.50
C GLY A 155 -10.14 -16.54 -0.21
N ARG A 156 -11.40 -16.13 0.00
CA ARG A 156 -12.55 -16.67 -0.75
C ARG A 156 -12.41 -16.48 -2.27
N LYS A 157 -11.93 -15.31 -2.71
CA LYS A 157 -11.69 -15.03 -4.14
C LYS A 157 -10.61 -15.95 -4.70
N TRP A 158 -9.53 -16.15 -3.95
CA TRP A 158 -8.41 -17.01 -4.35
C TRP A 158 -8.85 -18.47 -4.43
N SER A 159 -9.60 -18.95 -3.43
CA SER A 159 -10.22 -20.29 -3.44
C SER A 159 -11.14 -20.50 -4.64
N GLN A 160 -11.92 -19.49 -5.03
CA GLN A 160 -12.78 -19.58 -6.22
C GLN A 160 -12.00 -19.72 -7.52
N VAL A 161 -10.83 -19.07 -7.63
CA VAL A 161 -9.96 -19.17 -8.81
C VAL A 161 -9.21 -20.51 -8.82
N SER A 162 -8.64 -20.93 -7.69
CA SER A 162 -7.84 -22.16 -7.60
C SER A 162 -8.66 -23.42 -7.87
N ARG A 163 -9.97 -23.39 -7.57
CA ARG A 163 -10.90 -24.50 -7.81
C ARG A 163 -11.43 -24.58 -9.25
N GLN A 164 -11.11 -23.62 -10.11
CA GLN A 164 -11.51 -23.72 -11.51
C GLN A 164 -10.78 -24.87 -12.20
N LYS A 165 -11.49 -25.59 -13.08
CA LYS A 165 -10.91 -26.70 -13.86
C LYS A 165 -9.82 -26.24 -14.83
N GLU A 166 -9.87 -24.98 -15.25
CA GLU A 166 -8.86 -24.38 -16.09
C GLU A 166 -7.56 -24.18 -15.29
N GLU A 167 -6.45 -24.63 -15.88
CA GLU A 167 -5.12 -24.60 -15.27
C GLU A 167 -4.39 -23.28 -15.56
N ILE A 168 -4.67 -22.66 -16.72
CA ILE A 168 -4.10 -21.36 -17.05
C ILE A 168 -4.87 -20.28 -16.29
N ARG A 169 -4.18 -19.62 -15.34
CA ARG A 169 -4.76 -18.63 -14.44
C ARG A 169 -3.89 -17.38 -14.40
N TYR A 170 -4.49 -16.25 -14.03
CA TYR A 170 -3.79 -14.97 -13.95
C TYR A 170 -3.96 -14.29 -12.59
N ILE A 171 -2.92 -13.58 -12.17
CA ILE A 171 -2.96 -12.64 -11.04
C ILE A 171 -2.95 -11.22 -11.59
N VAL A 172 -3.96 -10.42 -11.27
CA VAL A 172 -4.08 -9.04 -11.73
C VAL A 172 -4.12 -8.09 -10.54
N CYS A 173 -3.18 -7.17 -10.52
CA CYS A 173 -3.16 -6.05 -9.60
C CYS A 173 -3.78 -4.81 -10.26
N ASN A 174 -4.77 -4.24 -9.58
CA ASN A 174 -5.43 -3.01 -9.96
C ASN A 174 -4.81 -1.83 -9.20
N GLY A 175 -3.99 -1.04 -9.89
CA GLY A 175 -3.42 0.24 -9.46
C GLY A 175 -3.91 1.40 -10.33
N ASP A 176 -5.17 1.36 -10.79
CA ASP A 176 -5.77 2.47 -11.54
C ASP A 176 -6.06 3.69 -10.66
N GLU A 177 -6.34 3.49 -9.37
CA GLU A 177 -6.56 4.53 -8.32
C GLU A 177 -7.12 5.86 -8.88
N GLY A 178 -8.26 5.77 -9.57
CA GLY A 178 -8.82 6.89 -10.31
C GLY A 178 -9.58 7.91 -9.45
N ASP A 179 -9.87 7.59 -8.19
CA ASP A 179 -10.66 8.44 -7.30
C ASP A 179 -9.90 9.73 -6.95
N PRO A 180 -10.49 10.92 -7.17
CA PRO A 180 -9.99 12.18 -6.65
C PRO A 180 -9.65 12.11 -5.16
N GLY A 181 -8.47 12.62 -4.81
CA GLY A 181 -7.97 12.64 -3.43
C GLY A 181 -7.38 11.31 -2.93
N ALA A 182 -7.45 10.22 -3.71
CA ALA A 182 -6.82 8.95 -3.39
C ALA A 182 -5.37 8.88 -3.92
N PHE A 183 -4.45 8.46 -3.07
CA PHE A 183 -3.03 8.24 -3.43
C PHE A 183 -2.34 7.19 -2.53
N MET A 184 -3.11 6.31 -1.91
CA MET A 184 -2.61 5.22 -1.05
C MET A 184 -1.89 4.17 -1.90
N ASP A 185 -2.51 3.72 -2.99
CA ASP A 185 -1.94 2.72 -3.90
C ASP A 185 -0.69 3.29 -4.58
N ARG A 186 -0.75 4.55 -5.01
CA ARG A 186 0.44 5.28 -5.50
C ARG A 186 1.58 5.22 -4.51
N SER A 187 1.30 5.49 -3.24
CA SER A 187 2.33 5.57 -2.19
C SER A 187 2.97 4.21 -1.93
N ILE A 188 2.23 3.10 -2.06
CA ILE A 188 2.79 1.75 -2.00
C ILE A 188 3.62 1.46 -3.26
N MET A 189 3.07 1.65 -4.45
CA MET A 189 3.79 1.39 -5.71
C MET A 189 5.09 2.21 -5.85
N GLU A 190 5.08 3.43 -5.33
CA GLU A 190 6.25 4.31 -5.35
C GLU A 190 7.14 4.09 -4.13
N GLY A 191 6.61 3.79 -2.95
CA GLY A 191 7.38 3.81 -1.70
C GLY A 191 7.89 2.45 -1.23
N ASP A 192 7.20 1.37 -1.60
CA ASP A 192 7.56 -0.01 -1.26
C ASP A 192 7.00 -0.97 -2.34
N PRO A 193 7.56 -0.92 -3.57
CA PRO A 193 7.06 -1.73 -4.68
C PRO A 193 7.23 -3.24 -4.41
N HIS A 194 8.33 -3.65 -3.78
CA HIS A 194 8.61 -5.08 -3.55
C HIS A 194 7.55 -5.75 -2.67
N ARG A 195 7.00 -5.03 -1.68
CA ARG A 195 5.92 -5.55 -0.82
C ARG A 195 4.67 -5.98 -1.57
N MET A 196 4.22 -5.20 -2.54
CA MET A 196 3.06 -5.60 -3.36
C MET A 196 3.42 -6.71 -4.37
N LEU A 197 4.65 -6.72 -4.91
CA LEU A 197 5.12 -7.78 -5.81
C LEU A 197 5.16 -9.12 -5.08
N GLU A 198 5.69 -9.14 -3.86
CA GLU A 198 5.72 -10.33 -2.99
C GLU A 198 4.31 -10.89 -2.76
N GLY A 199 3.33 -10.02 -2.45
CA GLY A 199 1.94 -10.42 -2.31
C GLY A 199 1.34 -11.03 -3.59
N MET A 200 1.70 -10.51 -4.76
CA MET A 200 1.28 -11.09 -6.05
C MET A 200 1.94 -12.44 -6.33
N MET A 201 3.20 -12.60 -5.95
CA MET A 201 3.95 -13.86 -6.10
C MET A 201 3.35 -14.97 -5.21
N ILE A 202 3.02 -14.64 -3.96
CA ILE A 202 2.32 -15.53 -3.03
C ILE A 202 0.95 -15.95 -3.61
N ALA A 203 0.20 -15.00 -4.18
CA ALA A 203 -1.06 -15.30 -4.86
C ALA A 203 -0.86 -16.22 -6.08
N GLY A 204 0.25 -16.04 -6.80
CA GLY A 204 0.68 -16.88 -7.91
C GLY A 204 0.85 -18.34 -7.48
N VAL A 205 1.60 -18.57 -6.41
CA VAL A 205 1.77 -19.92 -5.81
C VAL A 205 0.44 -20.49 -5.36
N ALA A 206 -0.32 -19.74 -4.56
CA ALA A 206 -1.59 -20.16 -3.99
C ALA A 206 -2.63 -20.56 -5.06
N CYS A 207 -2.68 -19.83 -6.17
CA CYS A 207 -3.65 -20.07 -7.23
C CYS A 207 -3.10 -20.91 -8.40
N GLY A 208 -1.82 -21.28 -8.39
CA GLY A 208 -1.17 -21.98 -9.50
C GLY A 208 -1.12 -21.14 -10.79
N ALA A 209 -0.97 -19.82 -10.66
CA ALA A 209 -0.82 -18.91 -11.80
C ALA A 209 0.67 -18.71 -12.12
N GLN A 210 1.00 -18.64 -13.41
CA GLN A 210 2.38 -18.43 -13.88
C GLN A 210 2.62 -17.02 -14.43
N LYS A 211 1.57 -16.22 -14.58
CA LYS A 211 1.65 -14.85 -15.11
C LYS A 211 0.79 -13.91 -14.28
N GLY A 212 1.33 -12.73 -14.02
CA GLY A 212 0.57 -11.63 -13.45
C GLY A 212 0.74 -10.33 -14.21
N TYR A 213 -0.25 -9.46 -14.01
CA TYR A 213 -0.34 -8.16 -14.66
C TYR A 213 -0.61 -7.08 -13.64
N ILE A 214 0.12 -5.97 -13.73
CA ILE A 214 -0.08 -4.79 -12.90
C ILE A 214 -0.64 -3.70 -13.81
N TYR A 215 -1.91 -3.34 -13.59
CA TYR A 215 -2.52 -2.22 -14.30
C TYR A 215 -2.24 -0.94 -13.53
N VAL A 216 -1.48 -0.03 -14.13
CA VAL A 216 -1.13 1.25 -13.52
C VAL A 216 -1.67 2.38 -14.39
N ARG A 217 -2.38 3.34 -13.79
CA ARG A 217 -2.94 4.48 -14.51
C ARG A 217 -1.87 5.29 -15.25
N ALA A 218 -2.28 6.01 -16.29
CA ALA A 218 -1.38 6.79 -17.13
C ALA A 218 -0.66 7.91 -16.35
N GLU A 219 -1.31 8.42 -15.32
CA GLU A 219 -0.92 9.60 -14.53
C GLU A 219 0.15 9.30 -13.47
N TYR A 220 0.55 8.03 -13.27
CA TYR A 220 1.58 7.62 -12.31
C TYR A 220 2.87 7.11 -12.99
N PRO A 221 3.61 7.97 -13.72
CA PRO A 221 4.84 7.56 -14.40
C PRO A 221 5.95 7.11 -13.43
N LEU A 222 6.01 7.70 -12.22
CA LEU A 222 6.99 7.31 -11.21
C LEU A 222 6.72 5.90 -10.66
N ALA A 223 5.46 5.58 -10.35
CA ALA A 223 5.05 4.23 -9.97
C ALA A 223 5.44 3.20 -11.05
N VAL A 224 5.17 3.48 -12.33
CA VAL A 224 5.58 2.61 -13.43
C VAL A 224 7.10 2.40 -13.44
N SER A 225 7.87 3.49 -13.34
CA SER A 225 9.34 3.41 -13.33
C SER A 225 9.89 2.59 -12.16
N ARG A 226 9.38 2.81 -10.94
CA ARG A 226 9.82 2.10 -9.73
C ARG A 226 9.42 0.63 -9.75
N LEU A 227 8.21 0.31 -10.19
CA LEU A 227 7.77 -1.08 -10.38
C LEU A 227 8.57 -1.79 -11.46
N SER A 228 8.90 -1.12 -12.57
CA SER A 228 9.77 -1.70 -13.62
C SER A 228 11.14 -2.06 -13.05
N ASN A 229 11.74 -1.16 -12.27
CA ASN A 229 13.02 -1.42 -11.60
C ASN A 229 12.93 -2.60 -10.62
N ALA A 230 11.90 -2.62 -9.75
CA ALA A 230 11.69 -3.68 -8.77
C ALA A 230 11.46 -5.06 -9.42
N ILE A 231 10.71 -5.12 -10.53
CA ILE A 231 10.51 -6.34 -11.31
C ILE A 231 11.83 -6.81 -11.93
N GLU A 232 12.63 -5.89 -12.48
CA GLU A 232 13.95 -6.23 -13.05
C GLU A 232 14.92 -6.75 -11.98
N GLN A 233 14.98 -6.11 -10.82
CA GLN A 233 15.75 -6.57 -9.67
C GLN A 233 15.30 -7.95 -9.21
N ALA A 234 14.00 -8.17 -9.02
CA ALA A 234 13.45 -9.47 -8.63
C ALA A 234 13.80 -10.59 -9.63
N ARG A 235 13.81 -10.30 -10.94
CA ARG A 235 14.28 -11.24 -11.97
C ARG A 235 15.77 -11.53 -11.85
N LYS A 236 16.61 -10.50 -11.64
CA LYS A 236 18.07 -10.65 -11.47
C LYS A 236 18.42 -11.50 -10.25
N TYR A 237 17.68 -11.33 -9.16
CA TYR A 237 17.83 -12.11 -7.93
C TYR A 237 17.26 -13.54 -8.03
N GLY A 238 16.64 -13.91 -9.15
CA GLY A 238 16.07 -15.25 -9.35
C GLY A 238 14.82 -15.53 -8.52
N ILE A 239 14.19 -14.50 -7.97
CA ILE A 239 12.94 -14.59 -7.19
C ILE A 239 11.69 -14.33 -8.05
N LEU A 240 11.85 -13.91 -9.30
CA LEU A 240 10.78 -13.77 -10.30
C LEU A 240 11.24 -14.33 -11.65
N GLY A 241 10.32 -14.92 -12.42
CA GLY A 241 10.61 -15.52 -13.73
C GLY A 241 10.45 -17.04 -13.72
N GLU A 242 11.40 -17.74 -14.35
CA GLU A 242 11.36 -19.19 -14.49
C GLU A 242 12.09 -19.91 -13.34
N ASN A 243 11.54 -21.03 -12.88
CA ASN A 243 12.15 -21.92 -11.90
C ASN A 243 12.70 -21.18 -10.67
N ILE A 244 11.83 -20.36 -10.08
CA ILE A 244 12.14 -19.46 -8.96
C ILE A 244 12.80 -20.26 -7.83
N LEU A 245 14.00 -19.82 -7.44
CA LEU A 245 14.83 -20.46 -6.40
C LEU A 245 15.03 -21.99 -6.57
N GLY A 246 14.93 -22.50 -7.81
CA GLY A 246 15.08 -23.93 -8.10
C GLY A 246 13.91 -24.81 -7.66
N THR A 247 12.75 -24.21 -7.35
CA THR A 247 11.57 -24.92 -6.83
C THR A 247 10.72 -25.63 -7.90
N GLY A 248 10.99 -25.38 -9.18
CA GLY A 248 10.15 -25.78 -10.30
C GLY A 248 8.93 -24.88 -10.53
N PHE A 249 8.63 -23.95 -9.62
CA PHE A 249 7.59 -22.96 -9.80
C PHE A 249 8.09 -21.76 -10.63
N SER A 250 7.25 -21.24 -11.52
CA SER A 250 7.56 -20.09 -12.37
C SER A 250 6.41 -19.09 -12.28
N PHE A 251 6.75 -17.81 -12.09
CA PHE A 251 5.80 -16.72 -12.09
C PHE A 251 6.47 -15.44 -12.58
N ASP A 252 5.86 -14.76 -13.55
CA ASP A 252 6.40 -13.52 -14.09
C ASP A 252 5.35 -12.40 -14.16
N LEU A 253 5.82 -11.15 -14.11
CA LEU A 253 4.98 -9.95 -14.02
C LEU A 253 5.19 -9.00 -15.19
N GLN A 254 4.08 -8.43 -15.66
CA GLN A 254 4.07 -7.40 -16.69
C GLN A 254 3.28 -6.18 -16.23
N ILE A 255 3.75 -4.98 -16.59
CA ILE A 255 3.05 -3.73 -16.32
C ILE A 255 2.25 -3.33 -17.55
N ASN A 256 0.96 -3.05 -17.36
CA ASN A 256 0.08 -2.46 -18.36
C ASN A 256 -0.23 -1.04 -17.93
N ARG A 257 0.22 -0.07 -18.73
CA ARG A 257 -0.13 1.33 -18.51
C ARG A 257 -1.53 1.61 -19.05
N GLY A 258 -2.37 2.21 -18.22
CA GLY A 258 -3.69 2.68 -18.61
C GLY A 258 -3.64 3.86 -19.59
N ALA A 259 -4.81 4.28 -20.05
CA ALA A 259 -4.98 5.35 -21.04
C ALA A 259 -5.85 6.52 -20.54
N GLY A 260 -5.89 6.75 -19.22
CA GLY A 260 -6.58 7.88 -18.58
C GLY A 260 -8.10 7.73 -18.47
N ALA A 261 -8.61 6.50 -18.38
CA ALA A 261 -10.04 6.22 -18.29
C ALA A 261 -10.43 5.72 -16.89
N PHE A 262 -11.11 6.55 -16.09
CA PHE A 262 -11.58 6.23 -14.73
C PHE A 262 -12.35 4.90 -14.64
N VAL A 263 -13.15 4.58 -15.66
CA VAL A 263 -13.94 3.34 -15.70
C VAL A 263 -13.06 2.07 -15.71
N CYS A 264 -11.79 2.18 -16.13
CA CYS A 264 -10.86 1.06 -16.11
C CYS A 264 -10.45 0.62 -14.71
N GLY A 265 -10.78 1.37 -13.66
CA GLY A 265 -10.71 0.88 -12.28
C GLY A 265 -11.73 -0.24 -11.99
N GLU A 266 -12.79 -0.37 -12.78
CA GLU A 266 -13.74 -1.49 -12.68
C GLU A 266 -13.10 -2.79 -13.20
N GLY A 267 -13.17 -3.87 -12.42
CA GLY A 267 -12.37 -5.06 -12.69
C GLY A 267 -12.55 -5.73 -14.06
N SER A 268 -13.73 -5.67 -14.68
CA SER A 268 -13.93 -6.24 -16.02
C SER A 268 -13.51 -5.28 -17.15
N ALA A 269 -13.73 -3.97 -16.97
CA ALA A 269 -13.19 -2.94 -17.85
C ALA A 269 -11.64 -2.95 -17.84
N LEU A 270 -11.05 -3.14 -16.67
CA LEU A 270 -9.61 -3.32 -16.48
C LEU A 270 -9.08 -4.48 -17.32
N THR A 271 -9.70 -5.67 -17.20
CA THR A 271 -9.28 -6.85 -17.98
C THR A 271 -9.41 -6.61 -19.48
N ALA A 272 -10.48 -5.92 -19.92
CA ALA A 272 -10.64 -5.56 -21.33
C ALA A 272 -9.54 -4.59 -21.81
N SER A 273 -9.14 -3.63 -20.97
CA SER A 273 -8.06 -2.70 -21.29
C SER A 273 -6.71 -3.43 -21.41
N ILE A 274 -6.41 -4.40 -20.55
CA ILE A 274 -5.20 -5.23 -20.66
C ILE A 274 -5.21 -6.05 -21.96
N GLU A 275 -6.38 -6.52 -22.38
CA GLU A 275 -6.58 -7.24 -23.65
C GLU A 275 -6.48 -6.36 -24.91
N GLY A 276 -6.18 -5.06 -24.76
CA GLY A 276 -6.14 -4.11 -25.87
C GLY A 276 -7.51 -3.71 -26.42
N LYS A 277 -8.59 -4.03 -25.69
CA LYS A 277 -9.96 -3.63 -26.02
C LYS A 277 -10.33 -2.34 -25.30
N ARG A 278 -11.44 -1.73 -25.73
CA ARG A 278 -12.04 -0.60 -25.02
C ARG A 278 -12.48 -1.05 -23.62
N GLY A 279 -12.11 -0.28 -22.60
CA GLY A 279 -12.43 -0.54 -21.19
C GLY A 279 -13.91 -0.36 -20.86
N MET A 280 -14.73 -1.33 -21.27
CA MET A 280 -16.17 -1.36 -20.99
C MET A 280 -16.47 -2.42 -19.93
N PRO A 281 -17.19 -2.08 -18.84
CA PRO A 281 -17.66 -3.05 -17.89
C PRO A 281 -18.51 -4.13 -18.58
N ARG A 282 -18.32 -5.38 -18.19
CA ARG A 282 -19.10 -6.51 -18.69
C ARG A 282 -20.27 -6.79 -17.74
N VAL A 283 -21.40 -7.20 -18.33
CA VAL A 283 -22.51 -7.77 -17.56
C VAL A 283 -22.03 -9.07 -16.93
N LYS A 284 -22.29 -9.23 -15.62
CA LYS A 284 -21.95 -10.43 -14.84
C LYS A 284 -23.24 -11.22 -14.60
N PRO A 285 -23.24 -12.56 -14.71
CA PRO A 285 -22.11 -13.48 -14.97
C PRO A 285 -21.65 -13.50 -16.45
N PRO A 286 -20.43 -14.01 -16.74
CA PRO A 286 -19.47 -14.65 -15.81
C PRO A 286 -18.63 -13.65 -15.00
N ARG A 287 -18.19 -14.06 -13.80
CA ARG A 287 -17.31 -13.25 -12.94
C ARG A 287 -15.83 -13.44 -13.33
N THR A 288 -14.96 -12.53 -12.91
CA THR A 288 -13.51 -12.62 -13.22
C THR A 288 -12.84 -13.87 -12.65
N VAL A 289 -13.38 -14.42 -11.56
CA VAL A 289 -12.88 -15.68 -10.97
C VAL A 289 -13.16 -16.90 -11.86
N GLU A 290 -14.11 -16.81 -12.79
CA GLU A 290 -14.46 -17.85 -13.77
C GLU A 290 -13.85 -17.52 -15.13
N GLN A 291 -14.11 -16.30 -15.64
CA GLN A 291 -13.67 -15.79 -16.94
C GLN A 291 -13.27 -14.32 -16.82
N GLY A 292 -12.04 -14.11 -16.36
CA GLY A 292 -11.38 -12.81 -16.25
C GLY A 292 -10.54 -12.49 -17.48
N LEU A 293 -9.25 -12.30 -17.27
CA LEU A 293 -8.28 -11.92 -18.29
C LEU A 293 -8.10 -13.05 -19.32
N PHE A 294 -8.21 -12.71 -20.61
CA PHE A 294 -8.18 -13.66 -21.74
C PHE A 294 -9.21 -14.79 -21.61
N GLY A 295 -10.32 -14.53 -20.91
CA GLY A 295 -11.36 -15.53 -20.63
C GLY A 295 -10.94 -16.62 -19.65
N LYS A 296 -9.82 -16.45 -18.93
CA LYS A 296 -9.29 -17.41 -17.95
C LYS A 296 -9.60 -17.00 -16.51
N PRO A 297 -9.65 -17.94 -15.55
CA PRO A 297 -9.82 -17.60 -14.14
C PRO A 297 -8.75 -16.61 -13.66
N THR A 298 -9.19 -15.54 -13.02
CA THR A 298 -8.30 -14.43 -12.68
C THR A 298 -8.55 -13.94 -11.26
N VAL A 299 -7.49 -13.94 -10.44
CA VAL A 299 -7.47 -13.19 -9.18
C VAL A 299 -7.26 -11.73 -9.52
N LEU A 300 -8.28 -10.90 -9.30
CA LEU A 300 -8.15 -9.45 -9.42
C LEU A 300 -8.25 -8.83 -8.02
N ASN A 301 -7.15 -8.27 -7.54
CA ASN A 301 -7.06 -7.54 -6.27
C ASN A 301 -6.40 -6.16 -6.46
N ASN A 302 -6.64 -5.27 -5.50
CA ASN A 302 -6.06 -3.93 -5.49
C ASN A 302 -4.64 -3.97 -4.89
N VAL A 303 -3.83 -2.93 -5.14
CA VAL A 303 -2.44 -2.79 -4.64
C VAL A 303 -2.34 -3.03 -3.13
N GLU A 304 -3.07 -2.27 -2.31
CA GLU A 304 -3.04 -2.41 -0.85
C GLU A 304 -3.48 -3.79 -0.37
N THR A 305 -4.37 -4.46 -1.13
CA THR A 305 -4.76 -5.85 -0.81
C THR A 305 -3.55 -6.79 -0.92
N PHE A 306 -2.76 -6.69 -1.98
CA PHE A 306 -1.54 -7.51 -2.12
C PHE A 306 -0.46 -7.09 -1.11
N ALA A 307 -0.31 -5.80 -0.81
CA ALA A 307 0.67 -5.33 0.16
C ALA A 307 0.43 -5.83 1.60
N ASN A 308 -0.81 -6.25 1.92
CA ASN A 308 -1.14 -6.89 3.20
C ASN A 308 -0.87 -8.41 3.23
N VAL A 309 -0.64 -9.05 2.08
CA VAL A 309 -0.46 -10.52 2.03
C VAL A 309 0.81 -10.97 2.78
N PRO A 310 2.00 -10.38 2.57
CA PRO A 310 3.22 -10.86 3.24
C PRO A 310 3.11 -10.85 4.77
N ILE A 311 2.57 -9.76 5.35
CA ILE A 311 2.44 -9.64 6.79
C ILE A 311 1.43 -10.64 7.39
N VAL A 312 0.36 -10.96 6.66
CA VAL A 312 -0.58 -12.02 7.06
C VAL A 312 0.12 -13.37 7.10
N ILE A 313 0.92 -13.71 6.09
CA ILE A 313 1.64 -14.99 6.05
C ILE A 313 2.72 -15.10 7.13
N ASN A 314 3.43 -14.01 7.40
CA ASN A 314 4.52 -14.00 8.39
C ASN A 314 3.99 -14.05 9.82
N LYS A 315 2.97 -13.23 10.15
CA LYS A 315 2.47 -13.12 11.53
C LYS A 315 1.25 -14.00 11.83
N GLY A 316 0.61 -14.53 10.78
CA GLY A 316 -0.55 -15.40 10.87
C GLY A 316 -1.90 -14.67 10.91
N ALA A 317 -2.94 -15.42 10.55
CA ALA A 317 -4.33 -14.98 10.46
C ALA A 317 -4.88 -14.49 11.79
N GLU A 318 -4.56 -15.20 12.88
CA GLU A 318 -5.01 -14.82 14.23
C GLU A 318 -4.45 -13.47 14.65
N TRP A 319 -3.15 -13.23 14.41
CA TRP A 319 -2.53 -11.93 14.67
C TRP A 319 -3.20 -10.83 13.84
N TYR A 320 -3.42 -11.06 12.54
CA TYR A 320 -4.05 -10.06 11.68
C TYR A 320 -5.48 -9.74 12.12
N ARG A 321 -6.26 -10.75 12.54
CA ARG A 321 -7.62 -10.57 13.09
C ARG A 321 -7.67 -9.83 14.42
N SER A 322 -6.57 -9.80 15.17
CA SER A 322 -6.51 -9.05 16.44
C SER A 322 -6.53 -7.53 16.24
N ILE A 323 -6.35 -7.06 15.01
CA ILE A 323 -6.30 -5.64 14.65
C ILE A 323 -7.63 -5.23 14.03
N GLY A 324 -8.32 -4.26 14.63
CA GLY A 324 -9.63 -3.81 14.17
C GLY A 324 -10.77 -4.80 14.50
N PRO A 325 -11.99 -4.55 13.98
CA PRO A 325 -13.16 -5.38 14.27
C PRO A 325 -13.12 -6.72 13.52
N GLU A 326 -13.71 -7.75 14.13
CA GLU A 326 -13.74 -9.15 13.64
C GLU A 326 -14.18 -9.28 12.16
N ASN A 327 -15.19 -8.51 11.75
CA ASN A 327 -15.75 -8.56 10.40
C ASN A 327 -14.94 -7.76 9.35
N SER A 328 -13.99 -6.94 9.79
CA SER A 328 -13.12 -6.13 8.92
C SER A 328 -11.74 -5.96 9.57
N PRO A 329 -10.95 -7.04 9.69
CA PRO A 329 -9.67 -6.97 10.39
C PRO A 329 -8.57 -6.26 9.60
N GLY A 330 -7.48 -6.00 10.31
CA GLY A 330 -6.31 -5.27 9.85
C GLY A 330 -6.53 -3.77 9.77
N THR A 331 -5.67 -3.12 8.99
CA THR A 331 -5.63 -1.67 8.83
C THR A 331 -6.13 -1.23 7.46
N LYS A 332 -6.40 0.06 7.33
CA LYS A 332 -6.70 0.72 6.06
C LYS A 332 -5.87 2.00 5.95
N ALA A 333 -5.24 2.17 4.79
CA ALA A 333 -4.66 3.45 4.42
C ALA A 333 -5.75 4.42 3.95
N PHE A 334 -5.74 5.65 4.46
CA PHE A 334 -6.60 6.75 4.02
C PHE A 334 -5.77 7.95 3.57
N ALA A 335 -6.17 8.55 2.46
CA ALA A 335 -5.62 9.82 2.01
C ALA A 335 -6.49 10.96 2.53
N LEU A 336 -5.96 11.73 3.46
CA LEU A 336 -6.63 12.84 4.13
C LEU A 336 -6.32 14.15 3.42
N THR A 337 -7.35 14.79 2.86
CA THR A 337 -7.23 15.99 2.00
C THR A 337 -8.35 16.99 2.26
N GLY A 338 -8.32 18.13 1.58
CA GLY A 338 -9.34 19.17 1.69
C GLY A 338 -9.04 20.18 2.79
N ASN A 339 -10.08 20.64 3.49
CA ASN A 339 -9.98 21.67 4.53
C ASN A 339 -9.60 21.06 5.89
N ILE A 340 -8.39 20.48 5.95
CA ILE A 340 -7.83 19.80 7.14
C ILE A 340 -6.44 20.35 7.47
N GLU A 341 -6.13 20.49 8.76
CA GLU A 341 -4.83 21.00 9.24
C GLU A 341 -3.66 20.12 8.74
N ASN A 342 -3.72 18.82 9.00
CA ASN A 342 -2.69 17.87 8.59
C ASN A 342 -3.14 17.07 7.36
N THR A 343 -2.80 17.56 6.17
CA THR A 343 -2.98 16.79 4.92
C THR A 343 -1.93 15.70 4.81
N GLY A 344 -2.35 14.49 4.41
CA GLY A 344 -1.41 13.39 4.27
C GLY A 344 -2.03 12.01 4.05
N LEU A 345 -1.15 11.02 4.06
CA LEU A 345 -1.49 9.60 4.07
C LEU A 345 -1.41 9.09 5.51
N ILE A 346 -2.48 8.44 5.95
CA ILE A 346 -2.56 7.82 7.27
C ILE A 346 -2.90 6.35 7.14
N GLU A 347 -2.46 5.52 8.08
CA GLU A 347 -2.91 4.14 8.18
C GLU A 347 -3.40 3.85 9.59
N VAL A 348 -4.64 3.39 9.71
CA VAL A 348 -5.30 3.15 11.00
C VAL A 348 -5.97 1.79 11.00
N PRO A 349 -6.18 1.16 12.16
CA PRO A 349 -7.02 -0.02 12.27
C PRO A 349 -8.40 0.26 11.66
N MET A 350 -8.94 -0.71 10.94
CA MET A 350 -10.34 -0.65 10.53
C MET A 350 -11.24 -0.41 11.76
N GLY A 351 -12.33 0.32 11.58
CA GLY A 351 -13.23 0.69 12.68
C GLY A 351 -12.77 1.88 13.54
N THR A 352 -11.58 2.45 13.30
CA THR A 352 -11.21 3.77 13.84
C THR A 352 -12.29 4.79 13.46
N THR A 353 -12.70 5.64 14.40
CA THR A 353 -13.82 6.56 14.16
C THR A 353 -13.43 7.70 13.24
N LEU A 354 -14.41 8.27 12.54
CA LEU A 354 -14.18 9.45 11.73
C LEU A 354 -13.64 10.62 12.57
N ARG A 355 -14.09 10.76 13.82
CA ARG A 355 -13.63 11.79 14.76
C ARG A 355 -12.13 11.68 15.02
N GLU A 356 -11.64 10.48 15.31
CA GLU A 356 -10.23 10.23 15.55
C GLU A 356 -9.40 10.56 14.29
N VAL A 357 -9.85 10.13 13.12
CA VAL A 357 -9.16 10.44 11.86
C VAL A 357 -9.06 11.95 11.62
N ILE A 358 -10.17 12.69 11.77
CA ILE A 358 -10.24 14.12 11.45
C ILE A 358 -9.56 14.99 12.51
N PHE A 359 -9.92 14.80 13.78
CA PHE A 359 -9.51 15.72 14.85
C PHE A 359 -8.24 15.27 15.56
N ASP A 360 -8.06 13.96 15.76
CA ASP A 360 -6.91 13.45 16.50
C ASP A 360 -5.65 13.33 15.65
N ILE A 361 -5.78 12.81 14.43
CA ILE A 361 -4.66 12.63 13.49
C ILE A 361 -4.56 13.83 12.55
N GLY A 362 -5.68 14.15 11.90
CA GLY A 362 -5.80 15.27 10.96
C GLY A 362 -5.67 16.66 11.59
N GLY A 363 -5.73 16.76 12.93
CA GLY A 363 -5.56 18.02 13.65
C GLY A 363 -6.75 18.97 13.59
N GLY A 364 -7.87 18.54 13.02
CA GLY A 364 -9.08 19.34 12.87
C GLY A 364 -9.14 20.10 11.54
N ILE A 365 -10.03 21.08 11.48
CA ILE A 365 -10.33 21.86 10.28
C ILE A 365 -9.45 23.10 10.25
N ARG A 366 -8.98 23.45 9.05
CA ARG A 366 -8.13 24.62 8.83
C ARG A 366 -8.74 25.89 9.43
N ASP A 367 -7.87 26.72 9.98
CA ASP A 367 -8.20 28.04 10.56
C ASP A 367 -9.22 27.94 11.73
N GLY A 368 -9.36 26.77 12.35
CA GLY A 368 -10.30 26.54 13.45
C GLY A 368 -11.78 26.60 13.05
N LYS A 369 -12.08 26.48 11.75
CA LYS A 369 -13.46 26.48 11.23
C LYS A 369 -14.25 25.24 11.66
N LYS A 370 -15.55 25.26 11.43
CA LYS A 370 -16.42 24.11 11.73
C LYS A 370 -16.36 23.03 10.64
N PHE A 371 -16.33 21.78 11.09
CA PHE A 371 -16.50 20.62 10.22
C PHE A 371 -17.93 20.58 9.67
N LYS A 372 -18.05 20.47 8.34
CA LYS A 372 -19.35 20.35 7.66
C LYS A 372 -19.61 18.93 7.20
N ALA A 373 -18.66 18.37 6.45
CA ALA A 373 -18.76 17.03 5.91
C ALA A 373 -17.38 16.47 5.52
N VAL A 374 -17.32 15.17 5.28
CA VAL A 374 -16.22 14.51 4.56
C VAL A 374 -16.81 13.67 3.44
N GLN A 375 -16.23 13.74 2.25
CA GLN A 375 -16.53 12.79 1.19
C GLN A 375 -15.61 11.58 1.34
N ILE A 376 -16.20 10.39 1.40
CA ILE A 376 -15.49 9.12 1.48
C ILE A 376 -15.93 8.19 0.35
N GLY A 377 -14.97 7.47 -0.24
CA GLY A 377 -15.21 6.53 -1.32
C GLY A 377 -15.20 7.17 -2.72
N GLY A 378 -14.53 8.32 -2.85
CA GLY A 378 -14.42 9.06 -4.09
C GLY A 378 -15.76 9.68 -4.56
N PRO A 379 -15.85 10.09 -5.84
CA PRO A 379 -17.04 10.71 -6.42
C PRO A 379 -18.27 9.80 -6.44
N SER A 380 -18.06 8.47 -6.39
CA SER A 380 -19.13 7.47 -6.29
C SER A 380 -19.57 7.19 -4.86
N GLY A 381 -18.88 7.78 -3.88
CA GLY A 381 -19.12 7.59 -2.46
C GLY A 381 -20.13 8.57 -1.87
N GLY A 382 -20.16 8.62 -0.53
CA GLY A 382 -21.11 9.42 0.24
C GLY A 382 -20.45 10.57 1.00
N CYS A 383 -21.24 11.55 1.43
CA CYS A 383 -20.80 12.59 2.35
C CYS A 383 -21.25 12.26 3.77
N LEU A 384 -20.30 12.11 4.69
CA LEU A 384 -20.55 11.93 6.12
C LEU A 384 -20.52 13.29 6.82
N THR A 385 -21.53 13.57 7.63
CA THR A 385 -21.72 14.85 8.34
C THR A 385 -21.28 14.76 9.80
N ALA A 386 -21.46 15.86 10.56
CA ALA A 386 -21.18 15.89 12.00
C ALA A 386 -21.87 14.77 12.82
N GLU A 387 -23.05 14.32 12.39
CA GLU A 387 -23.79 13.22 13.02
C GLU A 387 -23.06 11.86 12.92
N HIS A 388 -22.14 11.75 11.98
CA HIS A 388 -21.38 10.53 11.67
C HIS A 388 -19.95 10.56 12.22
N LEU A 389 -19.58 11.56 13.04
CA LEU A 389 -18.21 11.65 13.56
C LEU A 389 -17.81 10.43 14.39
N ASP A 390 -18.74 9.85 15.15
CA ASP A 390 -18.49 8.66 15.95
C ASP A 390 -18.75 7.35 15.17
N LEU A 391 -18.97 7.43 13.85
CA LEU A 391 -19.14 6.26 12.99
C LEU A 391 -17.78 5.55 12.81
N PRO A 392 -17.70 4.24 13.10
CA PRO A 392 -16.52 3.43 12.79
C PRO A 392 -16.27 3.37 11.27
N LEU A 393 -15.02 3.61 10.85
CA LEU A 393 -14.61 3.49 9.45
C LEU A 393 -14.29 2.03 9.11
N ASP A 394 -15.34 1.23 8.94
CA ASP A 394 -15.28 -0.14 8.42
C ASP A 394 -16.33 -0.35 7.31
N PHE A 395 -16.20 -1.44 6.53
CA PHE A 395 -17.04 -1.68 5.37
C PHE A 395 -18.54 -1.77 5.72
N ASP A 396 -18.87 -2.36 6.86
CA ASP A 396 -20.26 -2.70 7.19
C ASP A 396 -20.96 -1.49 7.84
N SER A 397 -20.24 -0.74 8.67
CA SER A 397 -20.71 0.52 9.27
C SER A 397 -20.95 1.59 8.21
N LEU A 398 -20.01 1.80 7.28
CA LEU A 398 -20.16 2.81 6.22
C LEU A 398 -21.31 2.49 5.26
N LYS A 399 -21.48 1.21 4.91
CA LYS A 399 -22.58 0.77 4.06
C LYS A 399 -23.95 1.10 4.69
N LYS A 400 -24.09 0.98 6.01
CA LYS A 400 -25.33 1.34 6.72
C LYS A 400 -25.61 2.85 6.68
N ALA A 401 -24.56 3.67 6.65
CA ALA A 401 -24.65 5.12 6.51
C ALA A 401 -24.83 5.59 5.04
N GLY A 402 -25.01 4.67 4.08
CA GLY A 402 -25.11 5.02 2.66
C GLY A 402 -23.79 5.49 2.05
N ALA A 403 -22.66 5.25 2.72
CA ALA A 403 -21.32 5.56 2.26
C ALA A 403 -20.56 4.26 1.92
N MET A 404 -19.34 4.39 1.42
CA MET A 404 -18.44 3.27 1.17
C MET A 404 -17.00 3.69 1.43
N ILE A 405 -16.14 2.75 1.79
CA ILE A 405 -14.70 3.02 1.94
C ILE A 405 -14.11 3.48 0.60
N GLY A 406 -14.52 2.85 -0.51
CA GLY A 406 -13.93 3.04 -1.83
C GLY A 406 -12.41 2.80 -1.79
N SER A 407 -11.65 3.58 -2.54
CA SER A 407 -10.18 3.54 -2.49
C SER A 407 -9.62 3.92 -1.11
N GLY A 408 -10.27 4.80 -0.35
CA GLY A 408 -9.77 5.33 0.92
C GLY A 408 -9.45 6.84 0.91
N GLY A 409 -9.82 7.56 -0.16
CA GLY A 409 -9.77 9.03 -0.16
C GLY A 409 -10.79 9.63 0.81
N LEU A 410 -10.35 10.62 1.60
CA LEU A 410 -11.14 11.43 2.52
C LEU A 410 -10.95 12.91 2.17
N VAL A 411 -11.98 13.52 1.58
CA VAL A 411 -11.98 14.94 1.22
C VAL A 411 -12.79 15.72 2.24
N VAL A 412 -12.11 16.43 3.13
CA VAL A 412 -12.71 17.15 4.26
C VAL A 412 -13.21 18.51 3.83
N MET A 413 -14.42 18.86 4.26
CA MET A 413 -15.13 20.10 3.92
C MET A 413 -15.50 20.88 5.19
N ASP A 414 -15.28 22.19 5.13
CA ASP A 414 -15.59 23.15 6.19
C ASP A 414 -16.96 23.81 5.98
N GLU A 415 -17.39 24.66 6.91
CA GLU A 415 -18.69 25.34 6.89
C GLU A 415 -18.95 26.17 5.63
N ASP A 416 -17.91 26.71 5.01
CA ASP A 416 -17.97 27.54 3.80
C ASP A 416 -18.15 26.74 2.50
N THR A 417 -17.94 25.42 2.54
CA THR A 417 -18.01 24.58 1.34
C THR A 417 -19.45 24.49 0.80
N CYS A 418 -19.69 24.90 -0.45
CA CYS A 418 -21.02 24.82 -1.07
C CYS A 418 -21.33 23.38 -1.53
N MET A 419 -22.27 22.70 -0.87
CA MET A 419 -22.63 21.31 -1.21
C MET A 419 -23.30 21.17 -2.59
N VAL A 420 -23.95 22.23 -3.09
CA VAL A 420 -24.53 22.25 -4.45
C VAL A 420 -23.42 22.21 -5.49
N GLU A 421 -22.32 22.95 -5.26
CA GLU A 421 -21.15 22.93 -6.16
C GLU A 421 -20.38 21.63 -6.05
N VAL A 422 -20.33 20.99 -4.88
CA VAL A 422 -19.73 19.65 -4.73
C VAL A 422 -20.52 18.59 -5.49
N ALA A 423 -21.86 18.72 -5.55
CA ALA A 423 -22.71 17.79 -6.27
C ALA A 423 -22.74 18.01 -7.80
N ARG A 424 -22.40 19.22 -8.28
CA ARG A 424 -22.40 19.59 -9.70
C ARG A 424 -21.10 19.18 -10.37
#